data_AF-A0A923EUU5-F1
#
_entry.id   AF-A0A923EUU5-F1
#
_cell.length_a   1.000
_cell.length_b   1.000
_cell.length_c   1.000
_cell.angle_alpha   90.00
_cell.angle_beta   90.00
_cell.angle_gamma   90.00
#
_symmetry.space_group_name_H-M   'P 1'
#
loop_
_entity.id
_entity.type
_entity.pdbx_description
1 polymer ?
#
loop_
_entity_poly.entity_id
_entity_poly.type
_entity_poly.pdbx_seq_one_letter_code
_entity_poly.pdbx_strand_id
1 'polypeptide(L)'
;MCTRFAAGDDPDTRQARDRYWASRYERARQMITRAVDRGELADTTDPRLVLEMLVGPVHFKAVLTREAIDPGMPRRLVDALLDGVARSTPATDDQDGDNPDDGPAGATAVPR
;
A
#
# COMPACT_ATOMS: atom_id res chain seq x y z
N MET A 1 15.35 -26.81 27.55
CA MET A 1 15.55 -26.81 26.09
C MET A 1 14.52 -25.87 25.48
N CYS A 2 14.94 -24.64 25.14
CA CYS A 2 14.08 -23.52 24.75
C CYS A 2 13.71 -23.54 23.26
N THR A 3 12.48 -23.91 22.93
CA THR A 3 11.93 -23.69 21.58
C THR A 3 10.50 -23.19 21.62
N ARG A 4 10.30 -21.88 21.84
CA ARG A 4 9.20 -21.14 21.17
C ARG A 4 9.36 -19.61 21.28
N PHE A 5 9.95 -19.01 20.26
CA PHE A 5 9.55 -17.67 19.81
C PHE A 5 8.84 -17.87 18.47
N ALA A 6 7.53 -18.14 18.53
CA ALA A 6 6.64 -17.98 17.39
C ALA A 6 5.57 -16.99 17.85
N ALA A 7 5.91 -15.71 17.82
CA ALA A 7 4.94 -14.65 18.07
C ALA A 7 4.03 -14.56 16.84
N GLY A 8 2.84 -15.18 16.91
CA GLY A 8 1.69 -14.77 16.09
C GLY A 8 1.30 -15.59 14.85
N ASP A 9 1.92 -16.75 14.58
CA ASP A 9 1.63 -17.53 13.36
C ASP A 9 0.68 -18.73 13.54
N ASP A 10 0.15 -18.95 14.75
CA ASP A 10 -0.89 -19.96 14.91
C ASP A 10 -2.17 -19.56 14.11
N PRO A 11 -2.94 -20.54 13.61
CA PRO A 11 -4.08 -20.27 12.73
C PRO A 11 -5.13 -19.34 13.34
N ASP A 12 -5.38 -19.43 14.64
CA ASP A 12 -6.41 -18.65 15.32
C ASP A 12 -5.98 -17.18 15.45
N THR A 13 -4.70 -16.94 15.78
CA THR A 13 -4.13 -15.58 15.81
C THR A 13 -4.11 -14.93 14.42
N ARG A 14 -3.80 -15.70 13.37
CA ARG A 14 -3.87 -15.20 11.98
C ARG A 14 -5.30 -14.80 11.61
N GLN A 15 -6.28 -15.65 11.88
CA GLN A 15 -7.68 -15.36 11.56
C GLN A 15 -8.21 -14.14 12.34
N ALA A 16 -7.83 -14.00 13.61
CA ALA A 16 -8.19 -12.84 14.42
C ALA A 16 -7.59 -11.54 13.85
N ARG A 17 -6.31 -11.57 13.46
CA ARG A 17 -5.63 -10.43 12.82
C ARG A 17 -6.30 -10.06 11.50
N ASP A 18 -6.63 -11.03 10.67
CA ASP A 18 -7.23 -10.78 9.36
C ASP A 18 -8.61 -10.12 9.51
N ARG A 19 -9.45 -10.61 10.44
CA ARG A 19 -10.73 -9.97 10.79
C ARG A 19 -10.54 -8.54 11.31
N TYR A 20 -9.57 -8.34 12.20
CA TYR A 20 -9.27 -7.03 12.79
C TYR A 20 -8.90 -6.00 11.72
N TRP A 21 -8.11 -6.40 10.73
CA TRP A 21 -7.69 -5.51 9.63
C TRP A 21 -8.77 -5.33 8.57
N ALA A 22 -9.54 -6.37 8.25
CA ALA A 22 -10.66 -6.26 7.29
C ALA A 22 -11.63 -5.13 7.67
N SER A 23 -12.00 -5.02 8.96
CA SER A 23 -12.86 -3.93 9.43
C SER A 23 -12.24 -2.54 9.24
N ARG A 24 -10.92 -2.42 9.38
CA ARG A 24 -10.21 -1.14 9.24
C ARG A 24 -10.07 -0.74 7.78
N TYR A 25 -9.75 -1.69 6.91
CA TYR A 25 -9.73 -1.45 5.47
C TYR A 25 -11.10 -1.02 4.95
N GLU A 26 -12.19 -1.65 5.41
CA GLU A 26 -13.53 -1.26 5.00
C GLU A 26 -13.88 0.18 5.45
N ARG A 27 -13.51 0.57 6.67
CA ARG A 27 -13.70 1.94 7.14
C ARG A 27 -12.87 2.95 6.33
N ALA A 28 -11.61 2.64 6.07
CA ALA A 28 -10.75 3.48 5.24
C ALA A 28 -11.34 3.64 3.83
N ARG A 29 -11.75 2.54 3.20
CA ARG A 29 -12.42 2.53 1.90
C ARG A 29 -13.63 3.47 1.87
N GLN A 30 -14.52 3.39 2.85
CA GLN A 30 -15.69 4.28 2.94
C GLN A 30 -15.32 5.76 3.07
N MET A 31 -14.25 6.09 3.80
CA MET A 31 -13.79 7.47 3.94
C MET A 31 -13.20 8.00 2.63
N ILE A 32 -12.35 7.20 1.97
CA ILE A 32 -11.69 7.58 0.72
C ILE A 32 -12.68 7.68 -0.43
N THR A 33 -13.62 6.73 -0.58
CA THR A 33 -14.69 6.84 -1.58
C THR A 33 -15.45 8.15 -1.45
N ARG A 34 -15.86 8.54 -0.23
CA ARG A 34 -16.56 9.82 -0.03
C ARG A 34 -15.70 11.03 -0.38
N ALA A 35 -14.39 10.97 -0.18
CA ALA A 35 -13.47 12.05 -0.52
C ALA A 35 -13.28 12.17 -2.04
N VAL A 36 -13.18 11.03 -2.73
CA VAL A 36 -13.18 10.96 -4.20
C VAL A 36 -14.49 11.51 -4.78
N ASP A 37 -15.65 11.12 -4.21
CA ASP A 37 -16.96 11.61 -4.66
C ASP A 37 -17.11 13.14 -4.52
N ARG A 38 -16.39 13.75 -3.55
CA ARG A 38 -16.33 15.20 -3.36
C ARG A 38 -15.27 15.89 -4.24
N GLY A 39 -14.45 15.14 -4.97
CA GLY A 39 -13.33 15.65 -5.75
C GLY A 39 -12.13 16.10 -4.89
N GLU A 40 -12.05 15.66 -3.63
CA GLU A 40 -10.94 16.00 -2.73
C GLU A 40 -9.70 15.12 -2.95
N LEU A 41 -9.89 13.91 -3.49
CA LEU A 41 -8.84 12.94 -3.80
C LEU A 41 -9.04 12.40 -5.23
N ALA A 42 -7.95 11.98 -5.87
CA ALA A 42 -8.01 11.32 -7.17
C ALA A 42 -8.74 9.97 -7.09
N ASP A 43 -9.44 9.58 -8.14
CA ASP A 43 -10.14 8.29 -8.27
C ASP A 43 -9.19 7.08 -8.25
N THR A 44 -7.92 7.29 -8.59
CA THR A 44 -6.82 6.31 -8.51
C THR A 44 -6.29 6.09 -7.08
N THR A 45 -6.80 6.81 -6.07
CA THR A 45 -6.32 6.69 -4.69
C THR A 45 -6.66 5.31 -4.11
N ASP A 46 -5.64 4.50 -3.80
CA ASP A 46 -5.82 3.22 -3.09
C ASP A 46 -6.10 3.44 -1.59
N PRO A 47 -7.31 3.10 -1.09
CA PRO A 47 -7.65 3.27 0.32
C PRO A 47 -6.81 2.41 1.26
N ARG A 48 -6.33 1.26 0.77
CA ARG A 48 -5.51 0.36 1.56
C ARG A 48 -4.14 0.97 1.81
N LEU A 49 -3.47 1.41 0.74
CA LEU A 49 -2.17 2.07 0.82
C LEU A 49 -2.22 3.31 1.73
N VAL A 50 -3.28 4.13 1.60
CA VAL A 50 -3.51 5.28 2.50
C VAL A 50 -3.53 4.87 3.96
N LEU A 51 -4.30 3.82 4.32
CA LEU A 51 -4.36 3.35 5.70
C LEU A 51 -3.00 2.80 6.17
N GLU A 52 -2.31 2.03 5.34
CA GLU A 52 -1.00 1.44 5.67
C GLU A 52 0.05 2.52 5.94
N MET A 53 0.07 3.60 5.14
CA MET A 53 0.97 4.74 5.35
C MET A 53 0.69 5.49 6.67
N LEU A 54 -0.58 5.63 7.08
CA LEU A 54 -0.93 6.29 8.34
C LEU A 54 -0.61 5.41 9.55
N VAL A 55 -0.85 4.11 9.43
CA VAL A 55 -0.82 3.18 10.57
C VAL A 55 0.57 2.56 10.77
N GLY A 56 1.36 2.44 9.71
CA GLY A 56 2.73 1.91 9.73
C GLY A 56 3.66 2.62 10.72
N PRO A 57 3.82 3.96 10.65
CA PRO A 57 4.67 4.72 11.57
C PRO A 57 4.21 4.60 13.04
N VAL A 58 2.91 4.51 13.27
CA VAL A 58 2.35 4.30 14.62
C VAL A 58 2.71 2.91 15.14
N HIS A 59 2.59 1.86 14.31
CA HIS A 59 2.99 0.50 14.70
C HIS A 59 4.49 0.38 14.90
N PHE A 60 5.30 1.01 14.05
CA PHE A 60 6.74 1.06 14.19
C PHE A 60 7.13 1.60 15.57
N LYS A 61 6.58 2.75 15.98
CA LYS A 61 6.86 3.32 17.30
C LYS A 61 6.31 2.48 18.45
N ALA A 62 5.04 2.08 18.38
CA ALA A 62 4.38 1.41 19.50
C ALA A 62 4.91 -0.01 19.72
N VAL A 63 5.14 -0.77 18.65
CA VAL A 63 5.44 -2.21 18.72
C VAL A 63 6.94 -2.47 18.59
N LEU A 64 7.59 -1.87 17.60
CA LEU A 64 8.99 -2.17 17.32
C LEU A 64 9.93 -1.42 18.27
N THR A 65 9.79 -0.10 18.37
CA THR A 65 10.70 0.72 19.20
C THR A 65 10.18 0.94 20.62
N ARG A 66 8.91 0.64 20.88
CA ARG A 66 8.21 0.82 22.18
C ARG A 66 8.30 2.25 22.71
N GLU A 67 8.29 3.22 21.80
CA GLU A 67 8.28 4.64 22.14
C GLU A 67 6.87 5.14 22.41
N ALA A 68 6.76 6.19 23.23
CA ALA A 68 5.51 6.92 23.40
C ALA A 68 5.08 7.54 22.06
N ILE A 69 3.79 7.42 21.76
CA ILE A 69 3.19 8.09 20.60
C ILE A 69 2.91 9.53 20.99
N ASP A 70 3.59 10.45 20.34
CA ASP A 70 3.35 11.88 20.48
C ASP A 70 1.90 12.23 20.04
N PRO A 71 1.10 12.92 20.88
CA PRO A 71 -0.25 13.35 20.53
C PRO A 71 -0.34 14.16 19.23
N GLY A 72 0.72 14.88 18.85
CA GLY A 72 0.78 15.64 17.60
C GLY A 72 1.10 14.81 16.35
N MET A 73 1.58 13.57 16.51
CA MET A 73 2.03 12.71 15.41
C MET A 73 0.93 12.38 14.40
N PRO A 74 -0.30 11.98 14.80
CA PRO A 74 -1.35 11.66 13.84
C PRO A 74 -1.66 12.83 12.90
N ARG A 75 -1.69 14.06 13.43
CA ARG A 75 -1.93 15.27 12.62
C ARG A 75 -0.82 15.46 11.58
N ARG A 76 0.45 15.40 12.00
CA ARG A 76 1.58 15.54 11.08
C ARG A 76 1.62 14.47 9.99
N LEU A 77 1.23 13.23 10.31
CA LEU A 77 1.15 12.15 9.33
C LEU A 77 0.05 12.39 8.30
N VAL A 78 -1.12 12.86 8.73
CA VAL A 78 -2.21 13.21 7.82
C VAL A 78 -1.82 14.38 6.93
N ASP A 79 -1.26 15.44 7.49
CA ASP A 79 -0.81 16.62 6.74
C ASP A 79 0.22 16.21 5.68
N ALA A 80 1.25 15.44 6.06
CA ALA A 80 2.28 14.96 5.14
C ALA A 80 1.73 14.03 4.05
N LEU A 81 0.76 13.18 4.39
CA LEU A 81 0.11 12.31 3.43
C LEU A 81 -0.69 13.11 2.40
N LEU A 82 -1.51 14.05 2.84
CA LEU A 82 -2.35 14.85 1.95
C LEU A 82 -1.49 15.74 1.05
N ASP A 83 -0.40 16.33 1.57
CA ASP A 83 0.57 17.06 0.78
C ASP A 83 1.27 16.16 -0.26
N GLY A 84 1.47 14.88 0.04
CA GLY A 84 2.04 13.90 -0.87
C GLY A 84 1.07 13.50 -1.98
N VAL A 85 -0.14 13.09 -1.60
CA VAL A 85 -1.20 12.62 -2.53
C VAL A 85 -1.68 13.75 -3.44
N ALA A 86 -1.78 14.99 -2.93
CA ALA A 86 -2.16 16.15 -3.74
C ALA A 86 -1.11 16.55 -4.80
N ARG A 87 0.16 16.13 -4.62
CA ARG A 87 1.26 16.42 -5.56
C ARG A 87 1.56 15.29 -6.54
N SER A 88 0.96 14.11 -6.35
CA SER A 88 1.06 13.01 -7.30
C SER A 88 0.16 13.29 -8.52
N THR A 89 0.66 14.10 -9.45
CA THR A 89 0.13 14.13 -10.82
C THR A 89 0.22 12.71 -11.39
N PRO A 90 -0.82 12.18 -12.06
CA PRO A 90 -0.69 10.90 -12.74
C PRO A 90 0.49 10.98 -13.71
N ALA A 91 1.43 10.06 -13.58
CA ALA A 91 2.41 9.83 -14.63
C ALA A 91 1.60 9.36 -15.84
N THR A 92 1.45 10.24 -16.84
CA THR A 92 1.07 9.84 -18.19
C THR A 92 2.15 8.87 -18.66
N ASP A 93 1.83 7.58 -18.63
CA ASP A 93 2.64 6.56 -19.26
C ASP A 93 2.39 6.67 -20.77
N ASP A 94 3.03 7.66 -21.41
CA ASP A 94 3.20 7.73 -22.86
C ASP A 94 4.21 6.64 -23.27
N GLN A 95 3.76 5.38 -23.23
CA GLN A 95 4.36 4.30 -24.01
C GLN A 95 3.67 4.27 -25.38
N ASP A 96 3.94 5.28 -26.21
CA ASP A 96 3.64 5.27 -27.63
C ASP A 96 4.95 5.41 -28.41
N GLY A 97 5.39 4.29 -29.00
CA GLY A 97 6.26 4.25 -30.17
C GLY A 97 7.73 4.64 -30.03
N ASP A 98 8.59 3.68 -29.66
CA ASP A 98 9.87 3.50 -30.38
C ASP A 98 10.31 2.04 -30.32
N ASN A 99 9.72 1.21 -31.18
CA ASN A 99 10.49 0.11 -31.75
C ASN A 99 10.14 0.02 -33.24
N PRO A 100 10.95 0.64 -34.11
CA PRO A 100 10.83 0.39 -35.53
C PRO A 100 11.42 -1.00 -35.82
N ASP A 101 10.56 -1.78 -36.44
CA ASP A 101 10.80 -3.00 -37.22
C ASP A 101 12.19 -3.10 -37.85
N ASP A 102 12.82 -4.28 -37.70
CA ASP A 102 13.66 -4.89 -38.73
C ASP A 102 13.54 -6.42 -38.61
N GLY A 103 12.52 -7.01 -39.25
CA GLY A 103 12.53 -8.43 -39.63
C GLY A 103 13.53 -8.75 -40.76
N PRO A 104 13.43 -9.91 -41.43
CA PRO A 104 13.39 -11.28 -40.90
C PRO A 104 14.45 -12.19 -41.58
N ALA A 105 15.02 -13.16 -40.85
CA ALA A 105 15.69 -14.37 -41.37
C ALA A 105 16.00 -15.28 -40.17
N GLY A 106 15.90 -16.59 -40.18
CA GLY A 106 15.71 -17.59 -41.21
C GLY A 106 15.73 -18.93 -40.48
N ALA A 107 14.97 -19.90 -41.01
CA ALA A 107 14.86 -21.23 -40.46
C ALA A 107 16.24 -21.91 -40.32
N THR A 108 16.47 -22.63 -39.22
CA THR A 108 17.37 -23.79 -39.26
C THR A 108 16.84 -24.87 -38.32
N ALA A 109 16.36 -25.93 -38.94
CA ALA A 109 16.07 -27.22 -38.34
C ALA A 109 17.37 -27.84 -37.76
N VAL A 110 17.26 -28.52 -36.62
CA VAL A 110 18.27 -29.47 -36.17
C VAL A 110 17.61 -30.86 -36.11
N PRO A 111 18.18 -31.89 -36.77
CA PRO A 111 17.53 -33.19 -36.92
C PRO A 111 17.90 -34.19 -35.81
N ARG A 112 16.93 -35.09 -35.58
CA ARG A 112 16.90 -36.45 -34.98
C ARG A 112 17.85 -36.82 -33.84
#